data_AF-A0AAU3PZ32-F1
#
_entry.id   AF-A0AAU3PZ32-F1
#
_cell.length_a   1.000
_cell.length_b   1.000
_cell.length_c   1.000
_cell.angle_alpha   90.00
_cell.angle_beta   90.00
_cell.angle_gamma   90.00
#
_symmetry.space_group_name_H-M   'P 1'
#
loop_
_entity.id
_entity.type
_entity.pdbx_description
1 polymer ?
#
loop_
_entity_poly.entity_id
_entity_poly.type
_entity_poly.pdbx_seq_one_letter_code
_entity_poly.pdbx_strand_id
1 'polypeptide(L)'
;MAIEWYWALAQLLARSGVDPDDVFDLVNAWLAGRQRVWLRTAGDPVTGLSSLVVWGRADDGTPLVVYARRLGRDIEVYNAEYLTADQVEDFEKWEATRND
;
A
#
# COMPACT_ATOMS: atom_id res chain seq x y z
N MET A 1 14.02 -4.70 10.06
CA MET A 1 12.60 -4.83 9.66
C MET A 1 12.61 -5.72 8.45
N ALA A 2 12.08 -6.93 8.59
CA ALA A 2 12.06 -7.91 7.52
C ALA A 2 10.63 -7.95 6.98
N ILE A 3 10.45 -7.72 5.68
CA ILE A 3 9.14 -7.90 5.05
C ILE A 3 9.06 -9.40 4.72
N GLU A 4 8.31 -10.15 5.51
CA GLU A 4 8.07 -11.57 5.24
C GLU A 4 6.95 -11.69 4.20
N TRP A 5 7.31 -12.08 2.98
CA TRP A 5 6.38 -12.23 1.88
C TRP A 5 5.88 -13.67 1.82
N TYR A 6 4.58 -13.86 2.03
CA TYR A 6 3.95 -15.14 1.77
C TYR A 6 3.83 -15.32 0.25
N TRP A 7 4.44 -16.37 -0.32
CA TRP A 7 4.37 -16.66 -1.77
C TRP A 7 2.92 -16.72 -2.32
N ALA A 8 1.95 -17.07 -1.48
CA ALA A 8 0.54 -17.03 -1.84
C ALA A 8 0.04 -15.63 -2.21
N LEU A 9 0.61 -14.57 -1.64
CA LEU A 9 0.26 -13.19 -1.93
C LEU A 9 0.67 -12.78 -3.34
N ALA A 10 1.87 -13.16 -3.80
CA ALA A 10 2.31 -12.89 -5.16
C ALA A 10 1.34 -13.46 -6.21
N GLN A 11 0.77 -14.65 -5.94
CA GLN A 11 -0.24 -15.25 -6.81
C GLN A 11 -1.59 -14.54 -6.76
N LEU A 12 -1.95 -13.93 -5.63
CA LEU A 12 -3.18 -13.14 -5.49
C LEU A 12 -3.04 -11.79 -6.21
N LEU A 13 -1.90 -11.12 -6.05
CA LEU A 13 -1.59 -9.86 -6.74
C LEU A 13 -1.55 -10.02 -8.26
N ALA A 14 -0.90 -11.08 -8.75
CA ALA A 14 -0.88 -11.39 -10.17
C ALA A 14 -2.30 -11.63 -10.74
N ARG A 15 -3.24 -12.15 -9.93
CA ARG A 15 -4.65 -12.32 -10.35
C ARG A 15 -5.44 -11.02 -10.34
N SER A 16 -5.09 -10.05 -9.50
CA SER A 16 -5.67 -8.70 -9.52
C SER A 16 -5.01 -7.79 -10.56
N GLY A 17 -4.00 -8.29 -11.28
CA GLY A 17 -3.29 -7.57 -12.34
C GLY A 17 -2.25 -6.58 -11.81
N VAL A 18 -1.94 -6.63 -10.51
CA VAL A 18 -0.93 -5.77 -9.87
C VAL A 18 0.41 -6.46 -9.95
N ASP A 19 1.43 -5.73 -10.41
CA ASP A 19 2.80 -6.21 -10.41
C ASP A 19 3.30 -6.34 -8.96
N PRO A 20 3.74 -7.54 -8.51
CA PRO A 20 4.34 -7.68 -7.18
C PRO A 20 5.56 -6.78 -6.95
N ASP A 21 6.32 -6.44 -8.00
CA ASP A 21 7.50 -5.57 -7.89
C ASP A 21 7.09 -4.13 -7.53
N ASP A 22 5.99 -3.61 -8.10
CA ASP A 22 5.44 -2.29 -7.73
C ASP A 22 5.11 -2.19 -6.24
N VAL A 23 4.53 -3.25 -5.69
CA VAL A 23 4.19 -3.34 -4.26
C VAL A 23 5.46 -3.40 -3.42
N PHE A 24 6.44 -4.20 -3.85
CA PHE A 24 7.71 -4.33 -3.14
C PHE A 24 8.45 -3.00 -3.08
N ASP A 25 8.61 -2.33 -4.22
CA ASP A 25 9.35 -1.08 -4.31
C ASP A 25 8.67 0.04 -3.53
N LEU A 26 7.34 0.17 -3.62
CA LEU A 26 6.58 1.12 -2.81
C LEU A 26 6.80 0.89 -1.31
N VAL A 27 6.59 -0.35 -0.82
CA VAL A 27 6.70 -0.65 0.61
C VAL A 27 8.14 -0.46 1.09
N ASN A 28 9.13 -0.90 0.32
CA ASN A 28 10.53 -0.74 0.64
C ASN A 28 10.94 0.74 0.66
N ALA A 29 10.52 1.55 -0.31
CA ALA A 29 10.79 2.98 -0.35
C ALA A 29 10.12 3.72 0.82
N TRP A 30 8.89 3.36 1.16
CA TRP A 30 8.17 3.91 2.31
C TRP A 30 8.87 3.59 3.64
N LEU A 31 9.17 2.31 3.88
CA LEU A 31 9.82 1.86 5.12
C LEU A 31 11.24 2.42 5.27
N ALA A 32 11.93 2.70 4.15
CA ALA A 32 13.23 3.37 4.13
C ALA A 32 13.13 4.91 4.26
N GLY A 33 11.92 5.47 4.32
CA GLY A 33 11.70 6.93 4.38
C GLY A 33 12.05 7.68 3.08
N ARG A 34 12.23 6.95 1.97
CA ARG A 34 12.55 7.50 0.65
C ARG A 34 11.33 8.00 -0.10
N GLN A 35 10.15 7.50 0.26
CA GLN A 35 8.89 7.87 -0.36
C GLN A 35 7.82 8.17 0.69
N ARG A 36 7.07 9.26 0.45
CA ARG A 36 5.89 9.57 1.24
C ARG A 36 4.71 8.74 0.75
N VAL A 37 3.88 8.31 1.70
CA VAL A 37 2.64 7.56 1.41
C VAL A 37 1.49 8.19 2.17
N TRP A 38 0.29 8.09 1.60
CA TRP A 38 -0.91 8.43 2.34
C TRP A 38 -1.32 7.24 3.19
N LEU A 39 -0.86 7.24 4.44
CA LEU A 39 -1.20 6.22 5.42
C LEU A 39 -2.54 6.54 6.09
N ARG A 40 -3.45 5.57 6.06
CA ARG A 40 -4.72 5.58 6.79
C ARG A 40 -4.91 4.27 7.54
N THR A 41 -5.82 4.28 8.51
CA THR A 41 -6.25 3.09 9.22
C THR A 41 -7.73 2.86 8.96
N ALA A 42 -8.08 1.67 8.50
CA ALA A 42 -9.46 1.23 8.33
C ALA A 42 -9.74 0.16 9.39
N GLY A 43 -10.76 0.38 10.21
CA GLY A 43 -11.16 -0.55 11.26
C GLY A 43 -12.59 -1.03 11.06
N ASP A 44 -12.84 -2.32 11.29
CA ASP A 44 -14.18 -2.85 11.46
C ASP A 44 -14.52 -2.86 12.96
N PRO A 45 -15.47 -2.03 13.42
CA PRO A 45 -15.83 -1.95 14.83
C PRO A 45 -16.53 -3.21 15.35
N VAL A 46 -17.08 -4.06 14.47
CA VAL A 46 -17.80 -5.29 14.86
C VAL A 46 -16.83 -6.43 15.14
N THR A 47 -15.83 -6.61 14.29
CA THR A 47 -14.85 -7.69 14.41
C THR A 47 -13.57 -7.27 15.14
N GLY A 48 -13.34 -5.96 15.31
CA GLY A 48 -12.10 -5.42 15.84
C GLY A 48 -10.91 -5.52 14.88
N LEU A 49 -11.15 -5.92 13.63
CA LEU A 49 -10.11 -5.98 12.60
C LEU A 49 -9.65 -4.58 12.25
N SER A 50 -8.34 -4.38 12.16
CA SER A 50 -7.72 -3.13 11.74
C SER A 50 -6.75 -3.39 10.60
N SER A 51 -6.87 -2.57 9.57
CA SER A 51 -6.01 -2.56 8.40
C SER A 51 -5.32 -1.21 8.25
N LEU A 52 -4.06 -1.26 7.83
CA LEU A 52 -3.33 -0.13 7.28
C LEU A 52 -3.66 -0.05 5.79
N VAL A 53 -4.14 1.11 5.36
CA VAL A 53 -4.41 1.44 3.96
C VAL A 53 -3.35 2.43 3.53
N VAL A 54 -2.47 2.02 2.63
CA VAL A 54 -1.28 2.78 2.24
C VAL A 54 -1.40 3.11 0.77
N TRP A 55 -1.56 4.40 0.44
CA TRP A 55 -1.53 4.84 -0.97
C TRP A 55 -0.18 5.43 -1.31
N GLY A 56 0.33 5.08 -2.49
CA GLY A 56 1.59 5.59 -3.01
C GLY A 56 1.65 5.45 -4.53
N ARG A 57 2.83 5.72 -5.08
CA ARG A 57 3.15 5.49 -6.49
C ARG A 57 4.15 4.36 -6.62
N ALA A 58 4.00 3.54 -7.66
CA ALA A 58 5.05 2.68 -8.15
C ALA A 58 6.18 3.51 -8.78
N ASP A 59 7.29 2.88 -9.12
CA ASP A 59 8.46 3.54 -9.71
C ASP A 59 8.15 4.22 -11.06
N ASP A 60 7.18 3.70 -11.81
CA ASP A 60 6.69 4.28 -13.07
C ASP A 60 5.69 5.45 -12.85
N GLY A 61 5.36 5.74 -11.59
CA GLY A 61 4.40 6.76 -11.20
C GLY A 61 2.96 6.26 -11.07
N THR A 62 2.66 5.01 -11.39
CA THR A 62 1.31 4.43 -11.33
C THR A 62 0.80 4.40 -9.87
N PRO A 63 -0.36 5.01 -9.55
CA PRO A 63 -0.89 5.01 -8.20
C PRO A 63 -1.45 3.64 -7.78
N LEU A 64 -1.08 3.18 -6.58
CA LEU A 64 -1.59 1.94 -6.00
C LEU A 64 -1.91 2.06 -4.51
N VAL A 65 -2.79 1.19 -4.05
CA VAL A 65 -3.11 0.94 -2.64
C VAL A 65 -2.51 -0.39 -2.20
N VAL A 66 -1.89 -0.37 -1.03
CA VAL A 66 -1.44 -1.55 -0.31
C VAL A 66 -2.24 -1.68 0.98
N TYR A 67 -2.80 -2.88 1.19
CA TYR A 67 -3.50 -3.25 2.40
C TYR A 67 -2.60 -4.14 3.25
N ALA A 68 -2.35 -3.70 4.47
CA ALA A 68 -1.46 -4.38 5.39
C ALA A 68 -2.02 -4.42 6.80
N ARG A 69 -1.49 -5.31 7.63
CA ARG A 69 -1.72 -5.30 9.09
C ARG A 69 -0.40 -5.26 9.83
N ARG A 70 -0.42 -4.72 11.04
CA ARG A 70 0.75 -4.69 11.90
C ARG A 70 0.89 -6.03 12.65
N LEU A 71 2.07 -6.63 12.59
CA LEU A 71 2.46 -7.80 13.39
C LEU A 71 3.67 -7.43 14.25
N GLY A 72 3.40 -6.92 15.46
CA GLY A 72 4.47 -6.44 16.35
C GLY A 72 5.21 -5.22 15.78
N ARG A 73 6.48 -5.41 15.38
CA ARG A 73 7.30 -4.38 14.74
C ARG A 73 7.29 -4.44 13.21
N ASP A 74 6.72 -5.50 12.65
CA ASP A 74 6.68 -5.72 11.22
C ASP A 74 5.28 -5.40 10.66
N ILE A 75 5.21 -5.30 9.33
CA ILE A 75 3.95 -5.17 8.59
C ILE A 75 3.80 -6.39 7.69
N GLU A 76 2.60 -6.93 7.65
CA GLU A 76 2.23 -7.99 6.73
C GLU A 76 1.29 -7.41 5.69
N VAL A 77 1.76 -7.35 4.44
CA VAL A 77 0.92 -7.03 3.29
C VAL A 77 0.06 -8.25 2.98
N TYR A 78 -1.22 -8.04 2.66
CA TYR A 78 -2.12 -9.14 2.29
C TYR A 78 -2.95 -8.86 1.05
N ASN A 79 -2.98 -7.62 0.55
CA ASN A 79 -3.58 -7.27 -0.74
C ASN A 79 -2.99 -5.95 -1.28
N ALA A 80 -3.05 -5.76 -2.59
CA ALA A 80 -2.76 -4.49 -3.25
C ALA A 80 -3.55 -4.38 -4.56
N GLU A 81 -3.88 -3.16 -4.94
CA GLU A 81 -4.69 -2.81 -6.13
C GLU A 81 -4.19 -1.49 -6.71
N TYR A 82 -4.25 -1.32 -8.05
CA TYR A 82 -4.10 0.02 -8.62
C TYR A 82 -5.31 0.88 -8.27
N LEU A 83 -5.09 2.17 -8.05
CA LEU A 83 -6.19 3.09 -7.71
C LEU A 83 -7.13 3.27 -8.90
N THR A 84 -8.43 3.38 -8.61
CA THR A 84 -9.42 3.80 -9.61
C THR A 84 -9.28 5.29 -9.93
N ALA A 85 -9.88 5.77 -11.03
CA ALA A 85 -9.80 7.17 -11.43
C ALA A 85 -10.21 8.16 -10.32
N ASP A 86 -11.31 7.89 -9.62
CA ASP A 86 -11.79 8.74 -8.51
C ASP A 86 -10.79 8.72 -7.33
N GLN A 87 -10.19 7.57 -7.04
CA GLN A 87 -9.19 7.43 -5.99
C GLN A 87 -7.89 8.14 -6.36
N VAL A 88 -7.49 8.13 -7.64
CA VAL A 88 -6.34 8.89 -8.14
C VAL A 88 -6.55 10.38 -7.92
N GLU A 89 -7.73 10.91 -8.24
CA GLU A 89 -8.03 12.34 -8.04
C GLU A 89 -7.88 12.75 -6.55
N ASP A 90 -8.40 11.92 -5.63
CA ASP A 90 -8.26 12.15 -4.19
C ASP A 90 -6.81 12.03 -3.73
N PHE A 91 -6.07 11.06 -4.28
CA PHE A 91 -4.66 10.87 -3.97
C PHE A 91 -3.83 12.08 -4.42
N GLU A 92 -4.05 12.57 -5.63
CA GLU A 92 -3.33 13.73 -6.18
C GLU A 92 -3.61 15.02 -5.40
N LYS A 93 -4.84 15.22 -4.92
CA LYS A 93 -5.16 16.33 -4.00
C LYS A 93 -4.35 16.22 -2.71
N TRP A 94 -4.22 15.02 -2.15
CA TRP A 94 -3.36 14.81 -1.00
C TRP A 94 -1.89 15.08 -1.33
N GLU A 95 -1.36 14.57 -2.45
CA GLU A 95 0.02 14.79 -2.86
C GLU A 95 0.35 16.28 -3.02
N ALA A 96 -0.57 17.06 -3.61
CA ALA A 96 -0.41 18.50 -3.78
C ALA A 96 -0.19 19.25 -2.45
N THR A 97 -0.79 18.78 -1.35
CA THR A 97 -0.60 19.41 -0.02
C THR A 97 0.71 19.05 0.68
N ARG A 98 1.54 18.16 0.09
CA ARG A 98 2.80 17.65 0.66
C ARG A 98 4.02 17.96 -0.21
N ASN A 99 3.80 18.60 -1.37
CA ASN A 99 4.84 19.05 -2.31
C ASN A 99 5.26 20.51 -2.13
N ASP A 100 4.70 21.21 -1.13
CA ASP A 100 5.20 22.50 -0.60
C ASP A 100 6.22 22.26 0.54
#